data_AF-I3WJC2-F1
#
_entry.id   AF-I3WJC2-F1
#
_cell.length_a   1.000
_cell.length_b   1.000
_cell.length_c   1.000
_cell.angle_alpha   90.00
_cell.angle_beta   90.00
_cell.angle_gamma   90.00
#
_symmetry.space_group_name_H-M   'P 1'
#
loop_
_entity.id
_entity.type
_entity.pdbx_description
1 polymer ?
#
loop_
_entity_poly.entity_id
_entity_poly.type
_entity_poly.pdbx_seq_one_letter_code
_entity_poly.pdbx_strand_id
1 'polypeptide(L)' 'MSERTCNIAGCHNPAESNGLCAHHFTRALVYGQLRVANHAASLSGAVPRGEA' A
#
# COMPACT_ATOMS: atom_id res chain seq x y z
N MET A 1 -6.53 6.88 20.34
CA MET A 1 -6.75 7.25 18.93
C MET A 1 -5.81 6.41 18.11
N SER A 2 -6.32 5.59 17.19
CA SER A 2 -5.49 4.64 16.44
C SER A 2 -4.76 5.41 15.34
N GLU A 3 -3.53 5.84 15.65
CA GLU A 3 -2.61 6.54 14.75
C GLU A 3 -2.18 5.61 13.61
N ARG A 4 -3.08 5.39 12.64
CA ARG A 4 -2.73 4.66 11.43
C ARG A 4 -1.89 5.61 10.60
N THR A 5 -0.64 5.25 10.36
CA THR A 5 0.24 5.99 9.45
C THR A 5 0.02 5.54 8.01
N CYS A 6 0.36 6.42 7.08
CA CYS A 6 0.27 6.12 5.65
C CYS A 6 1.15 4.91 5.30
N ASN A 7 0.58 3.97 4.56
CA ASN A 7 1.22 2.73 4.12
C ASN A 7 2.18 2.93 2.92
N ILE A 8 2.59 4.17 2.67
CA ILE A 8 3.57 4.52 1.62
C ILE A 8 4.91 4.65 2.32
N ALA A 9 5.91 3.90 1.83
CA ALA A 9 7.26 3.95 2.37
C ALA A 9 7.79 5.39 2.35
N GLY A 10 8.20 5.89 3.52
CA GLY A 10 8.67 7.27 3.70
C GLY A 10 7.57 8.30 3.99
N CYS A 11 6.32 7.90 4.15
CA CYS A 11 5.23 8.80 4.55
C CYS A 11 4.85 8.62 6.03
N HIS A 12 5.10 9.63 6.86
CA HIS A 12 4.72 9.65 8.27
C HIS A 12 3.38 10.36 8.55
N ASN A 13 2.63 10.70 7.50
CA ASN A 13 1.34 11.36 7.68
C ASN A 13 0.28 10.38 8.22
N PRO A 14 -0.71 10.90 8.96
CA PRO A 14 -1.86 10.11 9.36
C PRO A 14 -2.60 9.61 8.13
N ALA A 15 -2.98 8.34 8.18
CA ALA A 15 -3.80 7.67 7.19
C ALA A 15 -5.27 8.00 7.46
N GLU A 16 -5.91 8.56 6.45
CA GLU A 16 -7.31 8.97 6.50
C GLU A 16 -8.23 7.86 5.95
N SER A 17 -7.81 7.16 4.89
CA SER A 17 -8.62 6.12 4.24
C SER A 17 -7.78 5.13 3.43
N ASN A 18 -8.17 3.85 3.43
CA ASN A 18 -7.43 2.75 2.78
C ASN A 18 -5.95 2.62 3.22
N GLY A 19 -5.62 3.08 4.43
CA GLY A 19 -4.23 3.13 4.91
C GLY A 19 -3.37 4.15 4.17
N LEU A 20 -3.98 5.13 3.48
CA LEU A 20 -3.30 6.22 2.78
C LEU A 20 -3.63 7.56 3.43
N CYS A 21 -2.67 8.47 3.44
CA CYS A 21 -2.95 9.87 3.79
C CYS A 21 -3.75 10.54 2.66
N ALA A 22 -4.44 11.65 2.96
CA ALA A 22 -5.27 12.38 1.99
C ALA A 22 -4.54 12.65 0.67
N HIS A 23 -3.27 13.04 0.75
CA HIS A 23 -2.45 13.35 -0.43
C HIS A 23 -2.18 12.12 -1.31
N HIS A 24 -1.86 10.98 -0.69
CA HIS A 24 -1.69 9.72 -1.43
C HIS A 24 -3.04 9.17 -1.91
N PHE A 25 -4.10 9.30 -1.13
CA PHE A 25 -5.42 8.90 -1.56
C PHE A 25 -5.86 9.66 -2.83
N THR A 26 -5.71 10.98 -2.87
CA THR A 26 -6.00 11.78 -4.07
C THR A 26 -5.10 11.41 -5.25
N ARG A 27 -3.80 11.21 -5.03
CA ARG A 27 -2.89 10.75 -6.10
C ARG A 27 -3.27 9.36 -6.63
N ALA A 28 -3.73 8.45 -5.78
CA ALA A 28 -4.21 7.14 -6.21
C ALA A 28 -5.44 7.25 -7.11
N LEU A 29 -6.37 8.16 -6.80
CA LEU A 29 -7.55 8.40 -7.63
C LEU A 29 -7.22 9.06 -8.97
N VAL A 30 -6.27 9.99 -8.98
CA VAL A 30 -5.90 10.76 -10.18
C VAL A 30 -5.01 9.97 -11.13
N TYR A 31 -4.02 9.24 -10.60
CA TYR A 31 -3.01 8.54 -11.41
C TYR A 31 -3.25 7.03 -11.51
N GLY A 32 -4.17 6.47 -10.73
CA GLY A 32 -4.57 5.05 -10.78
C GLY A 32 -3.50 4.04 -10.32
N GLN A 33 -2.30 4.51 -9.92
CA GLN A 33 -1.16 3.65 -9.60
C GLN A 33 -0.36 4.19 -8.42
N LEU A 34 -0.83 3.94 -7.19
CA LEU A 34 0.05 4.03 -6.04
C LEU A 34 0.42 2.64 -5.57
N ARG A 35 1.74 2.38 -5.48
CA ARG A 35 2.28 1.18 -4.87
C ARG A 35 1.99 1.23 -3.37
N VAL A 36 0.83 0.74 -2.98
CA VAL A 36 0.49 0.53 -1.58
C VAL A 36 1.25 -0.71 -1.12
N ALA A 37 1.94 -0.63 0.01
CA ALA A 37 2.69 -1.76 0.59
C ALA A 37 1.79 -2.95 1.01
N ASN A 38 0.46 -2.86 0.77
CA ASN A 38 -0.52 -3.90 1.04
C ASN A 38 -1.14 -4.50 -0.23
N HIS A 39 -0.46 -4.45 -1.38
CA HIS A 39 -0.80 -5.26 -2.56
C HIS A 39 -0.51 -6.77 -2.33
N ALA A 40 -0.92 -7.31 -1.18
CA ALA A 40 -0.84 -8.73 -0.86
C ALA A 40 -1.77 -9.59 -1.75
N ALA A 41 -2.58 -8.98 -2.62
CA ALA A 41 -3.56 -9.69 -3.45
C ALA A 41 -3.10 -10.01 -4.89
N SER A 42 -1.85 -9.71 -5.30
CA SER A 42 -1.42 -10.02 -6.67
C SER A 42 -0.04 -10.70 -6.79
N LEU A 43 0.59 -11.09 -5.69
CA LEU A 43 1.84 -11.88 -5.71
C LEU A 43 1.75 -13.17 -4.90
N SER A 44 0.54 -13.70 -4.68
CA SER A 44 0.34 -15.12 -4.34
C SER A 44 0.53 -15.98 -5.61
N GLY A 45 1.73 -15.91 -6.18
CA GLY A 45 2.09 -16.56 -7.44
C GLY A 45 3.59 -16.70 -7.70
N ALA A 46 4.45 -16.38 -6.74
CA ALA A 46 5.85 -16.81 -6.76
C ALA A 46 5.96 -18.12 -5.96
N VAL A 47 5.67 -19.23 -6.64
CA VAL A 47 5.98 -20.59 -6.18
C VAL A 47 7.44 -20.64 -5.70
N PRO A 48 7.74 -21.15 -4.49
CA PRO A 48 9.11 -21.45 -4.13
C PRO A 48 9.64 -22.54 -5.08
N ARG A 49 10.82 -22.29 -5.66
CA ARG A 49 11.59 -23.34 -6.34
C ARG A 49 11.88 -24.43 -5.31
N GLY A 50 11.33 -25.62 -5.55
CA GLY A 50 11.57 -26.83 -4.77
C GLY A 50 12.05 -27.94 -5.70
N GLU A 51 13.31 -28.31 -5.48
CA GLU A 51 14.08 -29.44 -6.00
C GLU A 51 13.39 -30.83 -6.03
N ALA A 52 13.71 -31.62 -7.06
CA ALA A 52 13.86 -33.09 -7.05
C ALA A 52 14.63 -33.55 -8.29
#